data_AF-A0ABD5RFE4-F1
#
_entry.id   AF-A0ABD5RFE4-F1
#
_cell.length_a   1.000
_cell.length_b   1.000
_cell.length_c   1.000
_cell.angle_alpha   90.00
_cell.angle_beta   90.00
_cell.angle_gamma   90.00
#
_symmetry.space_group_name_H-M   'P 1'
#
loop_
_entity.id
_entity.type
_entity.pdbx_description
1 polymer ?
#
loop_
_entity_poly.entity_id
_entity_poly.type
_entity_poly.pdbx_seq_one_letter_code
_entity_poly.pdbx_strand_id
1 'polypeptide(L)'
;MSTTTPHRRDRTDAVRAVGLDPTDPRTDRALTEQMTVRACGRFAYEVYAESGNTYFVHLGAEACTCPDWRQRHPEDGCKHLRRVRLERARLGVEAGDE
;
A
#
# COMPACT_ATOMS: atom_id res chain seq x y z
N MET A 1 -18.30 -4.88 -30.33
CA MET A 1 -17.56 -6.05 -29.81
C MET A 1 -16.22 -5.53 -29.33
N SER A 2 -16.11 -5.20 -28.04
CA SER A 2 -14.98 -4.43 -27.52
C SER A 2 -13.73 -5.30 -27.40
N THR A 3 -12.65 -4.83 -28.02
CA THR A 3 -11.33 -5.46 -28.07
C THR A 3 -10.67 -5.48 -26.70
N THR A 4 -10.46 -6.67 -26.14
CA THR A 4 -9.67 -6.87 -24.92
C THR A 4 -8.18 -6.80 -25.28
N THR A 5 -7.61 -5.61 -25.17
CA THR A 5 -6.15 -5.39 -25.22
C THR A 5 -5.50 -6.00 -23.98
N PRO A 6 -4.45 -6.83 -24.08
CA PRO A 6 -3.74 -7.35 -22.93
C PRO A 6 -2.98 -6.21 -22.25
N HIS A 7 -3.57 -5.66 -21.18
CA HIS A 7 -3.02 -4.49 -20.50
C HIS A 7 -1.83 -4.91 -19.63
N ARG A 8 -0.64 -4.45 -20.01
CA ARG A 8 0.58 -4.48 -19.22
C ARG A 8 0.30 -3.71 -17.92
N ARG A 9 -0.14 -4.41 -16.86
CA ARG A 9 -0.64 -3.90 -15.56
C ARG A 9 -0.40 -2.41 -15.35
N ASP A 10 -1.40 -1.60 -15.68
CA ASP A 10 -1.38 -0.16 -15.37
C ASP A 10 -1.13 0.03 -13.89
N ARG A 11 -0.30 0.99 -13.53
CA ARG A 11 -0.09 1.40 -12.13
C ARG A 11 -1.42 1.74 -11.46
N THR A 12 -2.39 2.24 -12.23
CA THR A 12 -3.75 2.61 -11.78
C THR A 12 -4.64 1.41 -11.47
N ASP A 13 -4.48 0.30 -12.19
CA ASP A 13 -5.30 -0.90 -12.02
C ASP A 13 -4.98 -1.60 -10.69
N ALA A 14 -3.68 -1.69 -10.36
CA ALA A 14 -3.21 -2.20 -9.08
C ALA A 14 -3.71 -1.35 -7.88
N VAL A 15 -3.88 -0.05 -8.07
CA VAL A 15 -4.40 0.87 -7.04
C VAL A 15 -5.88 0.63 -6.79
N ARG A 16 -6.67 0.50 -7.85
CA ARG A 16 -8.10 0.18 -7.75
C ARG A 16 -8.32 -1.22 -7.18
N ALA A 17 -7.48 -2.18 -7.53
CA ALA A 17 -7.55 -3.55 -7.00
C ALA A 17 -7.39 -3.62 -5.47
N VAL A 18 -6.72 -2.64 -4.85
CA VAL A 18 -6.58 -2.54 -3.38
C VAL A 18 -7.57 -1.58 -2.73
N GLY A 19 -8.62 -1.17 -3.47
CA GLY A 19 -9.67 -0.28 -2.97
C GLY A 19 -9.22 1.15 -2.70
N LEU A 20 -8.14 1.60 -3.36
CA LEU A 20 -7.65 2.97 -3.25
C LEU A 20 -8.03 3.78 -4.49
N ASP A 21 -8.14 5.09 -4.30
CA ASP A 21 -8.37 6.00 -5.41
C ASP A 21 -7.03 6.49 -5.99
N PRO A 22 -6.74 6.27 -7.28
CA PRO A 22 -5.48 6.70 -7.90
C PRO A 22 -5.35 8.22 -8.08
N THR A 23 -6.46 8.96 -7.97
CA THR A 23 -6.45 10.43 -8.04
C THR A 23 -6.27 11.07 -6.66
N ASP A 24 -6.34 10.28 -5.59
CA ASP A 24 -6.09 10.74 -4.24
C ASP A 24 -4.61 11.17 -4.08
N PRO A 25 -4.32 12.42 -3.67
CA PRO A 25 -2.95 12.94 -3.55
C PRO A 25 -2.05 12.11 -2.62
N ARG A 26 -2.62 11.41 -1.62
CA ARG A 26 -1.82 10.54 -0.74
C ARG A 26 -1.53 9.18 -1.37
N THR A 27 -2.42 8.70 -2.22
CA THR A 27 -2.16 7.52 -3.06
C THR A 27 -1.10 7.82 -4.11
N ASP A 28 -1.12 9.01 -4.71
CA ASP A 28 -0.03 9.49 -5.57
C ASP A 28 1.29 9.52 -4.81
N ARG A 29 1.36 10.13 -3.62
CA ARG A 29 2.58 10.13 -2.79
C ARG A 29 3.06 8.74 -2.42
N ALA A 30 2.15 7.83 -2.08
CA ALA A 30 2.49 6.45 -1.82
C ALA A 30 3.07 5.73 -3.06
N LEU A 31 2.78 6.22 -4.26
CA LEU A 31 3.38 5.72 -5.50
C LEU A 31 4.69 6.43 -5.84
N THR A 32 4.78 7.75 -5.64
CA THR A 32 5.87 8.60 -6.14
C THR A 32 7.03 8.74 -5.17
N GLU A 33 6.79 8.71 -3.84
CA GLU A 33 7.87 8.76 -2.84
C GLU A 33 8.65 7.44 -2.80
N GLN A 34 9.98 7.54 -2.64
CA GLN A 34 10.82 6.36 -2.50
C GLN A 34 10.60 5.70 -1.14
N MET A 35 9.79 4.64 -1.14
CA MET A 35 9.55 3.80 0.02
C MET A 35 9.93 2.35 -0.28
N THR A 36 10.77 1.78 0.59
CA THR A 36 11.09 0.36 0.55
C THR A 36 10.21 -0.37 1.54
N VAL A 37 9.48 -1.39 1.07
CA VAL A 37 8.62 -2.24 1.91
C VAL A 37 9.29 -3.59 2.07
N ARG A 38 9.44 -4.03 3.32
CA ARG A 38 10.01 -5.32 3.68
C ARG A 38 9.00 -6.11 4.50
N ALA A 39 8.61 -7.29 4.03
CA ALA A 39 7.77 -8.18 4.81
C ALA A 39 8.58 -8.78 5.97
N CYS A 40 8.05 -8.66 7.19
CA CYS A 40 8.67 -9.19 8.41
C CYS A 40 7.82 -10.31 9.05
N GLY A 41 6.55 -10.45 8.63
CA GLY A 41 5.67 -11.55 9.00
C GLY A 41 4.48 -11.67 8.05
N ARG A 42 3.52 -12.54 8.39
CA ARG A 42 2.31 -12.80 7.56
C ARG A 42 1.52 -11.53 7.25
N PHE A 43 1.40 -10.64 8.24
CA PHE A 43 0.68 -9.37 8.12
C PHE A 43 1.51 -8.16 8.55
N ALA A 44 2.78 -8.36 8.90
CA ALA A 44 3.67 -7.33 9.43
C ALA A 44 4.70 -6.91 8.38
N TYR A 45 4.83 -5.61 8.17
CA TYR A 45 5.69 -5.00 7.17
C TYR A 45 6.47 -3.84 7.76
N GLU A 46 7.75 -3.77 7.43
CA GLU A 46 8.63 -2.65 7.70
C GLU A 46 8.65 -1.74 6.47
N VAL A 47 8.40 -0.46 6.66
CA VAL A 47 8.42 0.55 5.61
C VAL A 47 9.53 1.54 5.91
N TYR A 48 10.56 1.52 5.07
CA TYR A 48 11.64 2.50 5.09
C TYR A 48 11.20 3.70 4.24
N ALA A 49 10.95 4.82 4.89
CA ALA A 49 10.58 6.06 4.25
C ALA A 49 11.81 6.81 3.71
N GLU A 50 11.62 7.63 2.68
CA GLU A 50 12.67 8.47 2.09
C GLU A 50 13.38 9.37 3.12
N SER A 51 12.66 9.79 4.17
CA SER A 51 13.22 10.58 5.27
C SER A 51 14.22 9.82 6.16
N GLY A 52 14.55 8.57 5.86
CA GLY A 52 15.44 7.71 6.66
C GLY A 52 14.78 7.07 7.88
N ASN A 53 13.47 7.28 8.07
CA ASN A 53 12.71 6.69 9.17
C ASN A 53 12.13 5.34 8.77
N THR A 54 12.11 4.39 9.71
CA THR A 54 11.48 3.09 9.54
C THR A 54 10.17 3.04 10.33
N TYR A 55 9.09 2.65 9.66
CA TYR A 55 7.77 2.50 10.27
C TYR A 55 7.29 1.06 10.16
N PHE A 56 6.52 0.60 11.14
CA PHE A 56 5.92 -0.72 11.14
C PHE A 56 4.45 -0.62 10.75
N VAL A 57 4.02 -1.50 9.86
CA VAL A 57 2.66 -1.59 9.34
C VAL A 57 2.13 -3.00 9.57
N HIS A 58 0.94 -3.10 10.16
CA HIS A 58 0.26 -4.37 10.40
C HIS A 58 -1.05 -4.41 9.60
N LEU A 59 -1.07 -5.11 8.46
CA LEU A 59 -2.24 -5.17 7.59
C LEU A 59 -3.45 -5.83 8.27
N GLY A 60 -3.24 -6.87 9.07
CA GLY A 60 -4.35 -7.60 9.73
C GLY A 60 -5.03 -6.80 10.85
N ALA A 61 -4.39 -5.76 11.35
CA ALA A 61 -4.94 -4.83 12.35
C ALA A 61 -5.15 -3.44 11.73
N GLU A 62 -4.90 -3.32 10.42
CA GLU A 62 -4.84 -2.11 9.63
C GLU A 62 -4.02 -0.97 10.26
N ALA A 63 -3.05 -1.26 11.13
CA ALA A 63 -2.37 -0.27 11.95
C ALA A 63 -1.00 0.16 11.37
N CYS A 64 -0.58 1.39 11.67
CA CYS A 64 0.76 1.87 11.37
C CYS A 64 1.36 2.66 12.53
N THR A 65 2.67 2.51 12.77
CA THR A 65 3.39 3.26 13.82
C THR A 65 3.74 4.71 13.43
N CYS A 66 3.38 5.15 12.22
CA CYS A 66 3.72 6.49 11.76
C CYS A 66 2.89 7.59 12.48
N PRO A 67 3.44 8.80 12.63
CA PRO A 67 2.73 9.90 13.29
C PRO A 67 1.47 10.34 12.55
N ASP A 68 1.43 10.22 11.21
CA ASP A 68 0.23 10.51 10.42
C ASP A 68 -0.94 9.57 10.76
N TRP A 69 -0.65 8.29 11.04
CA TRP A 69 -1.68 7.32 11.40
C TRP A 69 -2.37 7.73 12.70
N ARG A 70 -1.61 8.07 13.74
CA ARG A 70 -2.16 8.51 15.03
C ARG A 70 -3.02 9.77 14.94
N GLN A 71 -2.76 10.64 13.97
CA GLN A 71 -3.44 11.92 13.82
C GLN A 71 -4.67 11.86 12.90
N ARG A 72 -4.75 10.88 11.99
CA ARG A 72 -5.73 10.86 10.88
C ARG A 72 -6.53 9.55 10.78
N HIS A 73 -6.32 8.63 11.71
CA HIS A 73 -7.17 7.46 11.88
C HIS A 73 -8.57 7.88 12.35
N PRO A 74 -9.68 7.28 11.83
CA PRO A 74 -9.77 6.09 10.96
C PRO A 74 -10.04 6.32 9.46
N GLU A 75 -10.34 7.54 9.05
CA GLU A 75 -11.00 7.81 7.76
C GLU A 75 -10.06 7.96 6.55
N ASP A 76 -8.86 8.52 6.71
CA ASP A 76 -7.95 8.79 5.58
C ASP A 76 -6.76 7.80 5.50
N GLY A 77 -6.56 7.01 6.56
CA GLY A 77 -5.42 6.12 6.71
C GLY A 77 -4.05 6.81 6.59
N CYS A 78 -2.99 6.04 6.32
CA CYS A 78 -1.65 6.59 6.12
C CYS A 78 -1.03 6.13 4.79
N LYS A 79 -0.11 6.94 4.27
CA LYS A 79 0.63 6.63 3.03
C LYS A 79 1.38 5.29 3.10
N HIS A 80 1.86 4.91 4.27
CA HIS A 80 2.58 3.64 4.48
C HIS A 80 1.66 2.42 4.30
N LEU A 81 0.44 2.46 4.87
CA LEU A 81 -0.55 1.40 4.70
C LEU A 81 -0.92 1.22 3.22
N ARG A 82 -1.14 2.35 2.52
CA ARG A 82 -1.41 2.36 1.06
C ARG A 82 -0.26 1.72 0.27
N ARG A 83 1.00 2.12 0.54
CA ARG A 83 2.19 1.54 -0.09
C ARG A 83 2.29 0.03 0.13
N VAL A 84 2.04 -0.45 1.35
CA VAL A 84 2.10 -1.88 1.68
C VAL A 84 1.01 -2.68 0.97
N ARG A 85 -0.23 -2.16 0.92
CA ARG A 85 -1.32 -2.79 0.15
C ARG A 85 -0.94 -2.95 -1.31
N LEU A 86 -0.41 -1.89 -1.92
CA LEU A 86 0.07 -1.90 -3.30
C LEU A 86 1.20 -2.92 -3.52
N GLU A 87 2.17 -3.00 -2.60
CA GLU A 87 3.28 -3.95 -2.73
C GLU A 87 2.80 -5.39 -2.58
N ARG A 88 1.89 -5.66 -1.64
CA ARG A 88 1.29 -6.99 -1.49
C ARG A 88 0.51 -7.42 -2.74
N ALA A 89 -0.28 -6.52 -3.32
CA ALA A 89 -0.99 -6.77 -4.56
C ALA A 89 -0.05 -7.02 -5.76
N ARG A 90 1.09 -6.31 -5.82
CA ARG A 90 2.13 -6.54 -6.84
C ARG A 90 2.82 -7.88 -6.70
N LEU A 91 3.10 -8.29 -5.47
CA LEU A 91 3.74 -9.58 -5.18
C LEU A 91 2.78 -10.76 -5.40
N GLY A 92 1.48 -10.51 -5.61
CA GLY A 92 0.50 -11.56 -5.85
C GLY A 92 0.43 -12.56 -4.70
N VAL A 93 0.78 -12.13 -3.48
CA VAL A 93 0.68 -12.98 -2.29
C VAL A 93 -0.79 -13.04 -1.92
N GLU A 94 -1.48 -13.95 -2.60
CA GLU A 94 -2.79 -14.47 -2.21
C GLU A 94 -2.69 -14.78 -0.72
N ALA A 95 -3.55 -14.15 0.08
CA ALA A 95 -3.68 -14.48 1.47
C ALA A 95 -4.14 -15.94 1.51
N GLY A 96 -3.20 -16.88 1.69
CA GLY A 96 -3.54 -18.21 2.17
C GLY A 96 -3.97 -18.06 3.62
N ASP A 97 -5.26 -17.85 3.81
CA ASP A 97 -5.97 -18.06 5.06
C ASP A 97 -5.93 -19.58 5.37
N GLU A 98 -5.40 -19.94 6.53
CA GLU A 98 -5.60 -21.25 7.14
C GLU A 98 -6.05 -21.03 8.59
#